data_AF-A0A533X0E1-F1
#
_entry.id   AF-A0A533X0E1-F1
#
_cell.length_a   1.000
_cell.length_b   1.000
_cell.length_c   1.000
_cell.angle_alpha   90.00
_cell.angle_beta   90.00
_cell.angle_gamma   90.00
#
_symmetry.space_group_name_H-M   'P 1'
#
loop_
_entity.id
_entity.type
_entity.pdbx_description
1 polymer ?
#
loop_
_entity_poly.entity_id
_entity_poly.type
_entity_poly.pdbx_seq_one_letter_code
_entity_poly.pdbx_strand_id
1 'polypeptide(L)' 'MKQVSDVLWEIPPSYKPGMRVPARIYANRELLQAMDRIVFEQVTNVACLPGIIRYSYAMADAHWGYGFPIGGVAAFD' A
#
# COMPACT_ATOMS: atom_id res chain seq x y z
N MET A 1 5.69 -9.55 -1.38
CA MET A 1 5.02 -9.06 -0.15
C MET A 1 5.54 -9.87 1.04
N LYS A 2 5.78 -9.21 2.17
CA LYS A 2 6.28 -9.83 3.41
C LYS A 2 5.30 -9.52 4.54
N GLN A 3 5.02 -10.50 5.39
CA GLN A 3 4.27 -10.27 6.63
C GLN A 3 5.20 -9.67 7.69
N VAL A 4 4.82 -8.53 8.28
CA VAL A 4 5.59 -7.82 9.33
C VAL A 4 5.01 -8.10 10.71
N SER A 5 3.69 -8.22 10.82
CA SER A 5 2.97 -8.69 12.02
C SER A 5 1.67 -9.41 11.61
N ASP A 6 0.86 -9.82 12.59
CA ASP A 6 -0.43 -10.48 12.34
C ASP A 6 -1.41 -9.66 11.49
N VAL A 7 -1.25 -8.33 11.51
CA VAL A 7 -2.13 -7.39 10.80
C VAL A 7 -1.39 -6.41 9.89
N LEU A 8 -0.08 -6.57 9.69
CA LEU A 8 0.73 -5.66 8.88
C LEU A 8 1.51 -6.41 7.81
N TRP A 9 1.35 -5.97 6.56
CA TRP A 9 2.01 -6.49 5.38
C TRP A 9 2.80 -5.39 4.70
N GLU A 10 3.94 -5.76 4.13
CA GLU A 10 4.81 -4.82 3.42
C GLU A 10 5.11 -5.30 2.00
N ILE A 11 4.99 -4.39 1.06
CA ILE A 11 5.41 -4.57 -0.33
C ILE A 11 6.71 -3.79 -0.50
N PRO A 12 7.85 -4.47 -0.75
CA PRO A 12 9.14 -3.81 -0.85
C PRO A 12 9.21 -2.94 -2.12
N PRO A 13 10.04 -1.89 -2.15
CA PRO A 13 10.23 -1.05 -3.35
C PRO A 13 10.66 -1.83 -4.60
N SER A 14 11.32 -2.98 -4.43
CA SER A 14 11.69 -3.87 -5.54
C SER A 14 10.49 -4.52 -6.25
N TYR A 15 9.28 -4.41 -5.69
CA TYR A 15 8.06 -4.96 -6.28
C TYR A 15 7.68 -4.28 -7.61
N LYS A 16 7.92 -2.98 -7.75
CA LYS A 16 7.56 -2.21 -8.94
C LYS A 16 8.61 -1.13 -9.24
N PRO A 17 9.11 -1.03 -10.49
CA PRO A 17 10.02 0.04 -10.88
C PRO A 17 9.43 1.43 -10.55
N GLY A 18 10.27 2.29 -9.97
CA GLY A 18 9.89 3.66 -9.61
C GLY A 18 9.39 3.85 -8.18
N MET A 19 9.13 2.78 -7.42
CA MET A 19 8.81 2.90 -6.00
C MET A 19 9.98 3.55 -5.24
N ARG A 20 9.68 4.59 -4.47
CA ARG A 20 10.62 5.35 -3.65
C ARG A 20 10.61 4.92 -2.18
N VAL A 21 9.47 4.42 -1.73
CA VAL A 21 9.24 3.88 -0.38
C VAL A 21 8.51 2.54 -0.45
N PRO A 22 8.55 1.70 0.60
CA PRO A 22 7.69 0.51 0.65
C PRO A 22 6.22 0.88 0.77
N ALA A 23 5.32 0.00 0.34
CA ALA A 23 3.90 0.11 0.66
C ALA A 23 3.55 -0.79 1.85
N ARG A 24 2.66 -0.32 2.73
CA ARG A 24 2.19 -1.02 3.93
C ARG A 24 0.69 -1.20 3.89
N ILE A 25 0.23 -2.41 4.19
CA ILE A 25 -1.18 -2.75 4.21
C ILE A 25 -1.53 -3.25 5.60
N TYR A 26 -2.48 -2.58 6.25
CA TYR A 26 -3.03 -2.98 7.53
C TYR A 26 -4.26 -3.84 7.31
N ALA A 27 -4.12 -5.15 7.46
CA ALA A 27 -5.20 -6.11 7.29
C ALA A 27 -4.82 -7.42 7.98
N ASN A 28 -5.78 -8.08 8.62
CA ASN A 28 -5.61 -9.50 8.96
C ASN A 28 -5.58 -10.33 7.66
N ARG A 29 -5.30 -11.63 7.76
CA ARG A 29 -5.18 -12.51 6.59
C ARG A 29 -6.48 -12.58 5.77
N GLU A 30 -7.64 -12.61 6.42
CA GLU A 30 -8.94 -12.70 5.76
C GLU A 30 -9.24 -11.44 4.93
N LEU A 31 -9.08 -10.26 5.54
CA LEU A 31 -9.26 -8.98 4.87
C LEU A 31 -8.28 -8.79 3.72
N LEU A 32 -7.01 -9.19 3.89
CA LEU A 32 -6.01 -9.10 2.83
C LEU A 32 -6.38 -9.97 1.61
N GLN A 33 -6.92 -11.17 1.86
CA GLN A 33 -7.36 -12.08 0.80
C GLN A 33 -8.63 -11.60 0.09
N ALA A 34 -9.51 -10.91 0.80
CA ALA A 34 -10.72 -10.30 0.26
C ALA A 34 -10.48 -8.97 -0.47
N MET A 35 -9.33 -8.32 -0.22
CA MET A 35 -8.99 -7.02 -0.80
C MET A 35 -8.80 -7.12 -2.32
N ASP A 36 -9.42 -6.18 -3.05
CA ASP A 36 -9.28 -6.14 -4.50
C ASP A 36 -7.84 -5.90 -4.94
N ARG A 37 -7.41 -6.64 -5.97
CA ARG A 37 -6.04 -6.55 -6.53
C ARG A 37 -5.65 -5.11 -6.92
N ILE A 38 -6.62 -4.29 -7.31
CA ILE A 38 -6.38 -2.89 -7.70
C ILE A 38 -5.89 -2.03 -6.53
N VAL A 39 -6.24 -2.35 -5.28
CA VAL A 39 -5.74 -1.63 -4.09
C VAL A 39 -4.23 -1.77 -3.97
N PHE A 40 -3.70 -2.97 -4.19
CA PHE A 40 -2.26 -3.25 -4.18
C PHE A 40 -1.52 -2.49 -5.29
N GLU A 41 -2.15 -2.35 -6.46
CA GLU A 41 -1.60 -1.55 -7.55
C GLU A 41 -1.62 -0.06 -7.22
N GLN A 42 -2.71 0.47 -6.68
CA GLN A 42 -2.86 1.87 -6.34
C GLN A 42 -1.90 2.30 -5.21
N VAL A 43 -1.79 1.52 -4.14
CA VAL A 43 -0.86 1.81 -3.04
C VAL A 43 0.60 1.75 -3.51
N THR A 44 0.94 0.84 -4.43
CA THR A 44 2.30 0.79 -5.01
C THR A 44 2.56 1.88 -6.04
N ASN A 45 1.53 2.38 -6.75
CA ASN A 45 1.65 3.58 -7.60
C ASN A 45 1.96 4.82 -6.76
N VAL A 46 1.28 4.99 -5.63
CA VAL A 46 1.54 6.13 -4.74
C VAL A 46 2.93 6.05 -4.13
N ALA A 47 3.41 4.85 -3.83
CA ALA A 47 4.79 4.65 -3.40
C ALA A 47 5.85 5.15 -4.42
N CYS A 48 5.48 5.43 -5.68
CA CYS A 48 6.38 6.00 -6.69
C CYS A 48 6.41 7.54 -6.72
N LEU A 49 5.48 8.21 -6.04
CA LEU A 49 5.31 9.66 -6.16
C LEU A 49 6.49 10.43 -5.54
N PRO A 50 7.05 11.46 -6.22
CA PRO A 50 8.11 12.29 -5.66
C PRO A 50 7.72 12.92 -4.33
N GLY A 51 8.68 13.04 -3.40
CA GLY A 51 8.45 13.65 -2.08
C GLY A 51 7.80 12.71 -1.06
N ILE A 52 7.34 11.50 -1.43
CA ILE A 52 6.70 10.61 -0.47
C ILE A 52 7.65 10.21 0.66
N ILE A 53 7.16 10.29 1.91
CA ILE A 53 7.96 9.96 3.09
C ILE A 53 7.55 8.63 3.72
N ARG A 54 8.57 7.86 4.12
CA ARG A 54 8.49 6.58 4.85
C ARG A 54 7.76 5.43 4.13
N TYR A 55 6.45 5.54 3.91
CA TYR A 55 5.61 4.48 3.33
C TYR A 55 4.36 5.04 2.62
N SER A 56 3.84 4.31 1.65
CA SER A 56 2.44 4.44 1.21
C SER A 56 1.58 3.43 1.96
N TYR A 57 0.47 3.85 2.55
CA TYR A 57 -0.36 2.98 3.37
C TYR A 57 -1.71 2.68 2.71
N ALA A 58 -2.21 1.47 2.94
CA ALA A 58 -3.61 1.08 2.75
C ALA A 58 -4.17 0.55 4.09
N MET A 59 -5.31 1.08 4.52
CA MET A 59 -6.02 0.67 5.73
C MET A 59 -6.86 -0.60 5.49
N ALA A 60 -7.43 -1.15 6.56
CA ALA A 60 -8.16 -2.42 6.54
C ALA A 60 -9.44 -2.40 5.69
N ASP A 61 -9.99 -1.20 5.46
CA ASP A 61 -11.17 -0.93 4.65
C ASP A 61 -10.83 -0.44 3.23
N ALA A 62 -9.56 -0.55 2.83
CA ALA A 62 -9.11 -0.01 1.55
C ALA A 62 -9.78 -0.71 0.36
N HIS A 63 -10.21 0.12 -0.59
CA HIS A 63 -10.88 -0.32 -1.82
C HIS A 63 -10.54 0.64 -2.97
N TRP A 64 -11.00 0.28 -4.17
CA TRP A 64 -10.70 1.03 -5.38
C TRP A 64 -11.06 2.52 -5.27
N GLY A 65 -10.07 3.38 -5.51
CA GLY A 65 -10.25 4.84 -5.62
C GLY A 65 -9.81 5.39 -6.97
N TYR A 66 -9.70 6.71 -7.09
CA TYR A 66 -9.18 7.36 -8.29
C TYR A 66 -7.67 7.61 -8.16
N GLY A 67 -6.86 6.69 -8.70
CA GLY A 67 -5.40 6.73 -8.63
C GLY A 67 -4.82 6.26 -7.29
N PHE A 68 -5.30 6.85 -6.19
CA PHE A 68 -4.97 6.47 -4.80
C PHE A 68 -6.15 5.65 -4.23
N PRO A 69 -5.96 4.55 -3.46
CA PRO A 69 -7.10 3.81 -2.95
C PRO A 69 -7.81 4.63 -1.88
N ILE A 70 -9.12 4.44 -1.78
CA ILE A 70 -9.86 4.90 -0.60
C ILE A 70 -9.34 4.11 0.59
N GLY A 71 -9.21 4.75 1.76
CA GLY A 71 -8.47 4.19 2.90
C GLY A 71 -6.95 4.23 2.73
N GLY A 72 -6.44 4.99 1.74
CA GLY A 72 -5.01 5.24 1.57
C GLY A 72 -4.49 6.39 2.44
N VAL A 73 -3.24 6.29 2.90
CA VAL A 73 -2.52 7.39 3.57
C VAL A 73 -1.12 7.51 2.97
N ALA A 74 -0.71 8.74 2.65
CA ALA A 74 0.67 9.07 2.28
C ALA A 74 0.97 10.48 2.77
N ALA A 75 2.21 10.68 3.21
CA ALA A 75 2.73 12.00 3.55
C ALA A 75 3.83 12.37 2.55
N PHE A 76 3.98 13.65 2.30
CA PHE A 76 4.93 14.21 1.34
C PHE A 76 5.67 15.40 1.97
N ASP A 77 6.93 15.58 1.59
CA ASP A 77 7.70 16.81 1.79
C ASP A 77 7.42 17.80 0.64
#